data_AF-A0A7R6PFG4-F1
#
_entry.id   AF-A0A7R6PFG4-F1
#
_cell.length_a   1.000
_cell.length_b   1.000
_cell.length_c   1.000
_cell.angle_alpha   90.00
_cell.angle_beta   90.00
_cell.angle_gamma   90.00
#
_symmetry.space_group_name_H-M   'P 1'
#
loop_
_entity.id
_entity.type
_entity.pdbx_description
1 polymer ?
#
loop_
_entity_poly.entity_id
_entity_poly.type
_entity_poly.pdbx_seq_one_letter_code
_entity_poly.pdbx_strand_id
1 'polypeptide(L)'
;MLRGVIFSLCAAALLYGLFRETPPPKLFDQSDKFGHLTGFAAMTFIAILTLSRRYIPFFITALLALACSAEFLQEWLLPHRHFSLDDMYANLAGVAIILLPWLAWRIGRHFFSDSSKLQPSEKQQ
;
A
#
# COMPACT_ATOMS: atom_id res chain seq x y z
N MET A 1 -8.35 -19.28 4.99
CA MET A 1 -8.75 -18.46 6.15
C MET A 1 -7.62 -17.58 6.67
N LEU A 2 -6.43 -18.11 6.97
CA LEU A 2 -5.28 -17.34 7.48
C LEU A 2 -4.95 -16.06 6.68
N ARG A 3 -4.85 -16.13 5.34
CA ARG A 3 -4.54 -14.96 4.49
C ARG A 3 -5.56 -13.82 4.64
N GLY A 4 -6.85 -14.17 4.75
CA GLY A 4 -7.92 -13.21 4.97
C GLY A 4 -7.82 -12.57 6.36
N VAL A 5 -7.54 -13.38 7.39
CA VAL A 5 -7.34 -12.88 8.77
C VAL A 5 -6.17 -11.90 8.82
N ILE A 6 -5.02 -12.23 8.24
CA ILE A 6 -3.85 -11.34 8.19
C ILE A 6 -4.20 -10.02 7.51
N PHE A 7 -4.85 -10.09 6.34
CA PHE A 7 -5.29 -8.90 5.61
C PHE A 7 -6.24 -8.03 6.45
N SER A 8 -7.26 -8.64 7.07
CA SER A 8 -8.23 -7.93 7.90
C SER A 8 -7.58 -7.30 9.13
N LEU A 9 -6.62 -7.97 9.77
CA LEU A 9 -5.89 -7.40 10.91
C LEU A 9 -5.02 -6.21 10.49
N CYS A 10 -4.32 -6.29 9.36
CA CYS A 10 -3.54 -5.17 8.84
C CYS A 10 -4.43 -3.99 8.44
N ALA A 11 -5.57 -4.25 7.81
CA ALA A 11 -6.54 -3.20 7.46
C ALA A 11 -7.12 -2.54 8.72
N ALA A 12 -7.51 -3.32 9.72
CA ALA A 12 -8.00 -2.80 10.99
C ALA A 12 -6.93 -1.97 11.71
N ALA A 13 -5.67 -2.44 11.73
CA ALA A 13 -4.56 -1.72 12.34
C ALA A 13 -4.29 -0.38 11.64
N LEU A 14 -4.29 -0.35 10.30
CA LEU A 14 -4.14 0.89 9.53
C LEU A 14 -5.27 1.88 9.84
N LEU A 15 -6.53 1.43 9.76
CA LEU A 15 -7.69 2.28 10.01
C LEU A 15 -7.74 2.78 11.45
N TYR A 16 -7.43 1.92 12.42
CA TYR A 16 -7.32 2.33 13.82
C TYR A 16 -6.20 3.35 14.04
N GLY A 17 -5.03 3.15 13.40
CA GLY A 17 -3.92 4.09 13.45
C GLY A 17 -4.29 5.47 12.88
N LEU A 18 -5.00 5.48 11.74
CA LEU A 18 -5.46 6.70 11.08
C LEU A 18 -6.54 7.43 11.88
N PHE A 19 -7.53 6.71 12.41
CA PHE A 19 -8.76 7.32 12.92
C PHE A 19 -8.90 7.28 14.45
N ARG A 20 -7.83 6.97 15.18
CA ARG A 20 -7.82 7.16 16.64
C ARG A 20 -7.79 8.65 17.00
N GLU A 21 -8.57 9.03 18.01
CA GLU A 21 -8.70 10.42 18.46
C GLU A 21 -7.37 11.04 18.89
N THR A 22 -6.62 10.32 19.74
CA THR A 22 -5.32 10.77 20.21
C THR A 22 -4.21 10.24 19.30
N PRO A 23 -3.30 11.10 18.78
CA PRO A 23 -2.14 10.62 18.04
C PRO A 23 -1.28 9.65 18.86
N PRO A 24 -0.56 8.71 18.20
CA PRO A 24 0.48 7.95 18.86
C PRO A 24 1.49 8.89 19.55
N PRO A 25 2.08 8.47 20.68
CA PRO A 25 3.11 9.27 21.33
C PRO A 25 4.28 9.51 20.37
N LYS A 26 4.78 10.75 20.34
CA LYS A 26 5.94 11.12 19.52
C LYS A 26 7.18 10.40 20.06
N LEU A 27 7.60 9.34 19.38
CA LEU A 27 8.79 8.55 19.77
C LEU A 27 10.10 9.23 19.34
N PHE A 28 10.06 9.95 18.22
CA PHE A 28 11.18 10.70 17.64
C PHE A 28 10.63 11.77 16.69
N ASP A 29 11.49 12.64 16.17
CA ASP A 29 11.08 13.65 15.18
C ASP A 29 10.56 12.98 13.90
N GLN A 30 9.37 13.39 13.44
CA GLN A 30 8.69 12.80 12.28
C GLN A 30 8.18 11.36 12.49
N SER A 31 8.04 10.88 13.72
CA SER A 31 7.53 9.53 13.99
C SER A 31 6.11 9.28 13.45
N ASP A 32 5.28 10.33 13.38
CA ASP A 32 3.93 10.23 12.80
C ASP A 32 4.01 9.89 11.30
N LYS A 33 4.77 10.68 10.53
CA LYS A 33 5.05 10.43 9.10
C LYS A 33 5.61 9.03 8.85
N PHE A 34 6.50 8.55 9.72
CA PHE A 34 7.01 7.18 9.59
C PHE A 34 5.91 6.14 9.82
N GLY A 35 4.99 6.38 10.75
CA GLY A 35 3.79 5.56 10.96
C GLY A 35 2.88 5.54 9.74
N HIS A 36 2.60 6.70 9.15
CA HIS A 36 1.83 6.83 7.90
C HIS A 36 2.50 6.06 6.75
N LEU A 37 3.79 6.29 6.51
CA LEU A 37 4.57 5.60 5.48
C LEU A 37 4.52 4.07 5.65
N THR A 38 4.83 3.58 6.85
CA THR A 38 4.91 2.14 7.12
C THR A 38 3.54 1.47 7.12
N GLY A 39 2.50 2.15 7.60
CA GLY A 39 1.12 1.65 7.58
C GLY A 39 0.61 1.41 6.15
N PHE A 40 0.77 2.40 5.27
CA PHE A 40 0.36 2.27 3.87
C PHE A 40 1.24 1.29 3.09
N ALA A 41 2.54 1.22 3.37
CA ALA A 41 3.43 0.22 2.79
C ALA A 41 3.04 -1.20 3.20
N ALA A 42 2.82 -1.44 4.50
CA ALA A 42 2.40 -2.74 5.01
C ALA A 42 1.06 -3.18 4.40
N MET A 43 0.09 -2.27 4.31
CA MET A 43 -1.21 -2.57 3.71
C MET A 43 -1.09 -2.91 2.22
N THR A 44 -0.29 -2.15 1.47
CA THR A 44 -0.03 -2.41 0.04
C THR A 44 0.62 -3.78 -0.16
N PHE A 45 1.64 -4.10 0.65
CA PHE A 45 2.34 -5.37 0.60
C PHE A 45 1.43 -6.55 0.92
N ILE A 46 0.67 -6.47 2.01
CA ILE A 46 -0.26 -7.52 2.42
C ILE A 46 -1.37 -7.71 1.40
N ALA A 47 -1.88 -6.64 0.78
CA ALA A 47 -2.86 -6.75 -0.29
C ALA A 47 -2.32 -7.54 -1.49
N ILE A 48 -1.10 -7.24 -1.95
CA ILE A 48 -0.43 -7.97 -3.04
C ILE A 48 -0.23 -9.45 -2.67
N LEU A 49 0.12 -9.74 -1.41
CA LEU A 49 0.36 -11.09 -0.93
C LEU A 49 -0.90 -11.92 -0.69
N THR A 50 -2.05 -11.30 -0.38
CA THR A 50 -3.23 -12.02 0.12
C THR A 50 -4.42 -11.96 -0.84
N LEU A 51 -4.61 -10.86 -1.57
CA LEU A 51 -5.74 -10.70 -2.47
C LEU A 51 -5.55 -11.47 -3.77
N SER A 52 -6.67 -11.91 -4.34
CA SER A 52 -6.66 -12.43 -5.71
C SER A 52 -6.29 -11.33 -6.69
N ARG A 53 -5.54 -11.68 -7.75
CA ARG A 53 -5.01 -10.74 -8.74
C ARG A 53 -6.08 -9.86 -9.38
N ARG A 54 -7.32 -10.35 -9.51
CA ARG A 54 -8.44 -9.56 -10.06
C ARG A 54 -8.85 -8.38 -9.18
N TYR A 55 -8.60 -8.46 -7.87
CA TYR A 55 -9.02 -7.44 -6.90
C TYR A 55 -7.92 -6.43 -6.57
N ILE A 56 -6.67 -6.75 -6.87
CA ILE A 56 -5.53 -5.86 -6.58
C ILE A 56 -5.74 -4.45 -7.18
N PRO A 57 -6.15 -4.28 -8.46
CA PRO A 57 -6.34 -2.94 -9.01
C PRO A 57 -7.39 -2.13 -8.24
N PHE A 58 -8.56 -2.72 -7.96
CA PHE A 58 -9.62 -2.06 -7.20
C PHE A 58 -9.18 -1.68 -5.78
N PHE A 59 -8.46 -2.58 -5.12
CA PHE A 59 -7.95 -2.32 -3.78
C PHE A 59 -6.90 -1.20 -3.77
N ILE A 60 -5.96 -1.20 -4.72
CA ILE A 60 -4.95 -0.14 -4.83
C ILE A 60 -5.61 1.21 -5.14
N THR A 61 -6.62 1.26 -6.02
CA THR A 61 -7.37 2.50 -6.27
C THR A 61 -8.05 3.00 -5.00
N ALA A 62 -8.71 2.12 -4.23
CA ALA A 62 -9.34 2.49 -2.97
C ALA A 62 -8.30 2.96 -1.93
N LEU A 63 -7.14 2.30 -1.85
CA LEU A 63 -6.07 2.66 -0.94
C LEU A 63 -5.44 4.01 -1.30
N LEU A 64 -5.27 4.32 -2.59
CA LEU A 64 -4.81 5.63 -3.05
C LEU A 64 -5.84 6.73 -2.75
N ALA A 65 -7.13 6.44 -2.95
CA ALA A 65 -8.19 7.37 -2.56
C ALA A 65 -8.15 7.65 -1.05
N LEU A 66 -7.97 6.61 -0.22
CA LEU A 66 -7.77 6.77 1.21
C LEU A 66 -6.51 7.56 1.54
N ALA A 67 -5.37 7.29 0.88
CA ALA A 67 -4.12 8.00 1.11
C ALA A 67 -4.24 9.52 0.85
N CYS A 68 -4.97 9.92 -0.20
CA CYS A 68 -5.23 11.32 -0.52
C CYS A 68 -6.27 11.98 0.40
N SER A 69 -7.26 11.23 0.87
CA SER A 69 -8.39 11.78 1.63
C SER A 69 -8.24 11.67 3.15
N ALA A 70 -7.32 10.84 3.65
CA ALA A 70 -7.21 10.54 5.08
C ALA A 70 -7.07 11.79 5.94
N GLU A 71 -6.19 12.72 5.57
CA GLU A 71 -5.95 13.95 6.33
C GLU A 71 -7.21 14.85 6.40
N PHE A 72 -7.93 14.99 5.28
CA PHE A 72 -9.19 15.74 5.25
C PHE A 72 -10.26 15.06 6.11
N LEU A 73 -10.33 13.73 6.06
CA LEU A 73 -11.27 12.95 6.87
C LEU A 73 -10.91 13.04 8.37
N GLN A 74 -9.63 13.01 8.71
CA GLN A 74 -9.16 13.18 10.08
C GLN A 74 -9.50 14.57 10.61
N GLU A 75 -9.21 15.63 9.88
CA GLU A 75 -9.55 16.99 10.31
C GLU A 75 -11.08 17.16 10.49
N TRP A 76 -11.88 16.57 9.61
CA TRP A 76 -13.34 16.67 9.71
C TRP A 76 -13.94 15.83 10.84
N LEU A 77 -13.41 14.63 11.08
CA LEU A 77 -13.98 13.68 12.05
C LEU A 77 -13.34 13.78 13.44
N LEU A 78 -12.11 14.27 13.55
CA LEU A 78 -11.31 14.29 14.77
C LEU A 78 -10.94 15.74 15.11
N PRO A 79 -11.64 16.38 16.07
CA PRO A 79 -11.48 17.82 16.37
C PRO A 79 -10.07 18.26 16.76
N HIS A 80 -9.21 17.33 17.16
CA HIS A 80 -7.84 17.58 17.60
C HIS A 80 -6.78 17.21 16.55
N ARG A 81 -7.19 16.76 15.36
CA ARG A 81 -6.28 16.49 14.25
C ARG A 81 -6.37 17.64 13.25
N HIS A 82 -5.21 18.07 12.77
CA HIS A 82 -5.09 19.11 11.77
C HIS A 82 -4.52 18.51 10.49
N PHE A 83 -4.99 18.99 9.35
CA PHE A 83 -4.51 18.57 8.06
C PHE A 83 -2.99 18.79 7.91
N SER A 84 -2.30 17.77 7.41
CA SER A 84 -0.86 17.78 7.17
C SER A 84 -0.55 17.28 5.75
N LEU A 85 -0.03 18.17 4.91
CA LEU A 85 0.44 17.77 3.56
C LEU A 85 1.54 16.72 3.63
N ASP A 86 2.40 16.79 4.65
CA ASP A 86 3.50 15.86 4.81
C ASP A 86 3.03 14.44 5.15
N ASP A 87 1.95 14.30 5.93
CA ASP A 87 1.37 13.00 6.26
C ASP A 87 0.61 12.42 5.05
N MET A 88 -0.05 13.27 4.25
CA MET A 88 -0.59 12.86 2.95
C MET A 88 0.52 12.34 2.01
N TYR A 89 1.67 13.02 1.93
CA TYR A 89 2.81 12.53 1.14
C TYR A 89 3.38 11.23 1.71
N ALA A 90 3.44 11.07 3.03
CA ALA A 90 3.86 9.82 3.65
C ALA A 90 2.91 8.65 3.30
N ASN A 91 1.60 8.88 3.30
CA ASN A 91 0.60 7.90 2.87
C ASN A 91 0.86 7.43 1.44
N LEU A 92 0.99 8.37 0.50
CA LEU A 92 1.23 8.11 -0.92
C LEU A 92 2.57 7.41 -1.16
N ALA A 93 3.63 7.86 -0.48
CA ALA A 93 4.94 7.24 -0.54
C ALA A 93 4.91 5.79 -0.03
N GLY A 94 4.11 5.50 1.00
CA GLY A 94 3.93 4.16 1.54
C GLY A 94 3.31 3.21 0.52
N VAL A 95 2.31 3.68 -0.23
CA VAL A 95 1.76 2.89 -1.35
C VAL A 95 2.81 2.69 -2.45
N ALA A 96 3.48 3.78 -2.85
CA ALA A 96 4.41 3.78 -3.98
C ALA A 96 5.63 2.87 -3.77
N ILE A 97 6.23 2.86 -2.57
CA ILE A 97 7.47 2.11 -2.29
C ILE A 97 7.31 0.59 -2.49
N ILE A 98 6.09 0.07 -2.36
CA ILE A 98 5.79 -1.34 -2.60
C ILE A 98 5.23 -1.55 -4.01
N LEU A 99 4.30 -0.68 -4.44
CA LEU A 99 3.60 -0.85 -5.70
C LEU A 99 4.54 -0.72 -6.91
N LEU A 100 5.44 0.26 -6.91
CA LEU A 100 6.32 0.53 -8.06
C LEU A 100 7.31 -0.62 -8.32
N PRO A 101 8.06 -1.15 -7.33
CA PRO A 101 8.92 -2.31 -7.56
C PRO A 101 8.13 -3.56 -7.98
N TRP A 102 6.93 -3.77 -7.42
CA TRP A 102 6.09 -4.91 -7.80
C TRP A 102 5.60 -4.80 -9.25
N LEU A 103 5.19 -3.61 -9.69
CA LEU A 103 4.81 -3.36 -11.08
C LEU A 103 6.01 -3.57 -12.02
N ALA A 104 7.17 -3.00 -11.70
CA ALA A 104 8.39 -3.16 -12.50
C ALA A 104 8.77 -4.65 -12.65
N TRP A 105 8.75 -5.41 -11.55
CA TRP A 105 9.00 -6.85 -11.58
C TRP A 105 7.96 -7.61 -12.41
N ARG A 106 6.68 -7.26 -12.27
CA ARG A 106 5.59 -7.91 -13.01
C ARG A 106 5.69 -7.65 -14.51
N ILE A 107 5.97 -6.41 -14.90
CA ILE A 107 6.14 -6.00 -16.29
C ILE A 107 7.37 -6.70 -16.89
N GLY A 108 8.51 -6.68 -16.19
CA GLY A 108 9.73 -7.37 -16.63
C GLY A 108 9.51 -8.86 -16.89
N ARG A 109 8.81 -9.57 -15.99
CA ARG A 109 8.49 -10.99 -16.20
C ARG A 109 7.64 -11.27 -17.44
N HIS A 110 6.75 -10.35 -17.82
CA HIS A 110 5.95 -10.51 -19.03
C HIS A 110 6.84 -10.42 -20.28
N PHE A 111 7.69 -9.39 -20.35
CA PHE A 111 8.62 -9.20 -21.46
C PHE A 111 9.58 -10.38 -21.65
N PHE A 112 10.23 -10.85 -20.57
CA PHE A 112 11.13 -12.00 -20.67
C PHE A 112 10.40 -13.31 -21.03
N SER A 113 9.17 -13.50 -20.54
CA SER A 113 8.38 -14.69 -20.88
C SER A 113 8.02 -14.73 -22.36
N ASP A 114 7.70 -13.59 -22.98
CA ASP A 114 7.35 -13.54 -24.40
C ASP A 114 8.57 -13.76 -25.30
N SER A 115 9.73 -13.19 -24.94
CA SER A 115 10.98 -13.43 -25.69
C SER A 115 11.37 -14.91 -25.71
N SER A 116 11.14 -15.65 -24.62
CA SER A 116 11.45 -17.09 -24.57
C SER A 116 10.55 -17.96 -25.45
N LYS A 117 9.32 -17.50 -25.75
CA LYS A 117 8.37 -18.22 -26.63
C LYS A 117 8.65 -18.01 -28.11
N LEU A 118 9.42 -16.97 -28.46
CA LEU A 118 9.74 -16.60 -29.84
C LEU A 118 11.01 -17.24 -30.38
N GLN A 119 11.81 -17.93 -29.56
CA GLN A 119 12.87 -18.81 -30.08
C GLN A 119 12.24 -20.15 -30.52
N PRO A 120 12.18 -20.45 -31.83
CA PRO A 120 11.78 -21.75 -32.29
C PRO A 120 12.86 -22.77 -31.92
N SER A 121 12.43 -24.02 -31.73
CA SER A 121 13.25 -25.19 -31.48
C SER A 121 14.34 -25.41 -32.55
N GLU A 122 15.46 -24.70 -32.48
CA GLU A 122 16.70 -25.02 -33.21
C GLU A 122 17.57 -26.06 -32.49
N LYS A 123 16.97 -26.86 -31.60
CA LYS A 123 17.63 -27.97 -30.92
C LYS A 123 16.86 -29.27 -31.06
N GLN A 124 16.58 -29.69 -32.28
CA GLN A 124 16.51 -31.12 -32.59
C GLN A 124 17.30 -31.35 -33.88
N GLN A 125 18.46 -31.97 -33.68
CA GLN A 125 19.34 -32.56 -34.67
C GLN A 125 18.62 -33.59 -35.55
#